data_AF-A0A150NZU6-F1
#
_entry.id   AF-A0A150NZU6-F1
#
_cell.length_a   1.000
_cell.length_b   1.000
_cell.length_c   1.000
_cell.angle_alpha   90.00
_cell.angle_beta   90.00
_cell.angle_gamma   90.00
#
_symmetry.space_group_name_H-M   'P 1'
#
loop_
_entity.id
_entity.type
_entity.pdbx_description
1 polymer ?
#
loop_
_entity_poly.entity_id
_entity_poly.type
_entity_poly.pdbx_seq_one_letter_code
_entity_poly.pdbx_strand_id
1 'polypeptide(L)' 'MLPWLRRQAGEAAAVLVGDPGRAYCPTEGVEALARYLVPTSLDLEGRAQRETRVLRLLPLPASPDEDPTRSRA' A
#
# COMPACT_ATOMS: atom_id res chain seq x y z
N MET A 1 7.25 -7.71 2.36
CA MET A 1 6.17 -7.13 3.19
C MET A 1 4.82 -7.13 2.50
N LEU A 2 4.68 -6.56 1.29
CA LEU A 2 3.39 -6.48 0.58
C LEU A 2 2.62 -7.81 0.45
N PRO A 3 3.28 -8.95 0.16
CA PRO A 3 2.56 -10.23 0.04
C PRO A 3 1.94 -10.72 1.34
N TRP A 4 2.66 -10.57 2.46
CA TRP A 4 2.12 -10.87 3.78
C TRP A 4 0.89 -10.00 4.09
N LEU A 5 0.96 -8.70 3.79
CA LEU A 5 -0.18 -7.79 3.96
C LEU A 5 -1.38 -8.19 3.08
N ARG A 6 -1.15 -8.62 1.84
CA ARG A 6 -2.21 -9.12 0.96
C ARG A 6 -2.86 -10.40 1.49
N ARG A 7 -2.08 -11.30 2.08
CA ARG A 7 -2.63 -12.49 2.75
C ARG A 7 -3.53 -12.07 3.93
N GLN A 8 -3.09 -11.11 4.75
CA GLN A 8 -3.91 -10.60 5.84
C GLN A 8 -5.21 -9.95 5.34
N ALA A 9 -5.15 -9.24 4.21
CA ALA A 9 -6.32 -8.65 3.55
C ALA A 9 -7.38 -9.66 3.08
N GLY A 10 -6.98 -10.91 2.82
CA GLY A 10 -7.88 -12.00 2.44
C GLY A 10 -8.39 -12.86 3.60
N GLU A 11 -7.67 -12.90 4.73
CA GLU A 11 -7.94 -13.86 5.81
C GLU A 11 -8.43 -13.21 7.11
N ALA A 12 -7.77 -12.14 7.56
CA ALA A 12 -7.76 -11.77 8.98
C ALA A 12 -8.11 -10.31 9.27
N ALA A 13 -7.90 -9.39 8.31
CA ALA A 13 -8.09 -7.97 8.56
C ALA A 13 -8.32 -7.15 7.29
N ALA A 14 -9.04 -6.04 7.41
CA ALA A 14 -8.98 -4.99 6.40
C ALA A 14 -7.61 -4.28 6.47
N VAL A 15 -6.88 -4.23 5.35
CA VAL A 15 -5.57 -3.57 5.28
C VAL A 15 -5.69 -2.27 4.48
N LEU A 16 -5.36 -1.15 5.13
CA LEU A 16 -5.36 0.17 4.52
C LEU A 16 -3.92 0.66 4.29
N VAL A 17 -3.68 1.27 3.14
CA VAL A 17 -2.38 1.83 2.73
C VAL A 17 -2.56 3.30 2.39
N GLY A 18 -1.71 4.14 2.98
CA GLY A 18 -1.54 5.52 2.53
C GLY A 18 -0.60 5.58 1.34
N ASP A 19 -1.01 6.28 0.29
CA ASP A 19 -0.19 6.55 -0.89
C ASP A 19 0.09 8.04 -1.00
N PRO A 20 1.28 8.52 -0.61
CA PRO A 20 1.69 9.90 -0.88
C PRO A 20 2.21 10.09 -2.32
N GLY A 21 1.86 9.23 -3.28
CA GLY A 21 2.37 9.28 -4.65
C GLY A 21 3.84 8.84 -4.71
N ARG A 22 4.15 7.68 -4.13
CA ARG A 22 5.50 7.09 -4.12
C ARG A 22 5.55 5.87 -5.01
N ALA A 23 6.72 5.60 -5.61
CA ALA A 23 6.91 4.50 -6.57
C ALA A 23 6.64 3.10 -5.99
N TYR A 24 6.70 2.95 -4.67
CA TYR A 24 6.43 1.68 -3.98
C TYR A 24 4.94 1.44 -3.69
N CYS A 25 4.05 2.38 -4.05
CA CYS A 25 2.62 2.19 -3.85
C CYS A 25 2.11 1.06 -4.76
N PRO A 26 1.32 0.11 -4.22
CA PRO A 26 0.68 -0.91 -5.05
C PRO A 26 -0.24 -0.30 -6.11
N THR A 27 0.00 -0.67 -7.36
CA THR A 27 -0.82 -0.28 -8.52
C THR A 27 -1.94 -1.26 -8.83
N GLU A 28 -1.83 -2.50 -8.33
CA GLU A 28 -2.77 -3.59 -8.55
C GLU A 28 -3.27 -4.19 -7.24
N GLY A 29 -4.47 -4.77 -7.28
CA GLY A 29 -5.11 -5.34 -6.10
C GLY A 29 -5.37 -4.27 -5.04
N VAL A 30 -5.84 -3.10 -5.47
CA VAL A 30 -6.19 -1.98 -4.59
C VAL A 30 -7.52 -1.37 -4.97
N GLU A 31 -8.27 -0.94 -3.97
CA GLU A 31 -9.48 -0.13 -4.10
C GLU A 31 -9.18 1.26 -3.51
N ALA A 32 -9.43 2.32 -4.27
CA ALA A 32 -9.26 3.68 -3.76
C ALA A 32 -10.46 4.08 -2.89
N LEU A 33 -10.22 4.36 -1.61
CA LEU A 33 -11.28 4.73 -0.66
C LEU A 33 -11.45 6.24 -0.54
N ALA A 34 -10.34 6.99 -0.56
CA ALA A 34 -10.37 8.44 -0.40
C ALA A 34 -9.16 9.12 -1.02
N ARG A 35 -9.30 10.42 -1.28
CA ARG A 35 -8.23 11.33 -1.71
C ARG A 35 -8.21 12.56 -0.82
N TYR A 36 -7.03 13.02 -0.47
CA TYR A 36 -6.82 14.18 0.39
C TYR A 36 -5.70 15.05 -0.14
N LEU A 37 -5.85 16.37 -0.02
CA LEU A 37 -4.75 17.33 -0.10
C LEU A 37 -4.25 17.57 1.32
N VAL A 38 -3.08 17.03 1.64
CA VAL A 38 -2.48 17.15 2.97
C VAL A 38 -1.51 18.33 2.97
N PRO A 39 -1.66 19.30 3.88
CA PRO A 39 -0.69 20.38 4.05
C PRO A 39 0.69 19.83 4.42
N THR A 40 1.74 20.40 3.83
CA THR A 40 3.14 20.01 4.08
C THR A 40 4.00 21.25 4.30
N SER A 41 5.14 21.08 4.98
CA SER A 41 6.12 22.17 5.14
C SER A 41 6.80 22.46 3.81
N LEU A 42 6.77 23.74 3.38
CA LEU A 42 7.42 24.17 2.14
C LEU A 42 8.94 23.93 2.21
N ASP A 43 9.55 24.22 3.35
CA ASP A 43 11.01 24.11 3.54
C ASP A 43 11.50 22.66 3.48
N LEU A 44 10.68 21.71 3.95
CA LEU A 44 11.06 20.29 4.00
C LEU A 44 10.67 19.53 2.73
N GLU A 45 9.48 19.77 2.20
CA GLU A 45 8.88 18.94 1.13
C GLU A 45 8.89 19.63 -0.25
N GLY A 46 9.33 20.90 -0.30
CA GLY A 46 9.36 21.73 -1.51
C GLY A 46 7.97 22.10 -2.04
N ARG A 47 6.91 21.81 -1.28
CA ARG A 47 5.52 22.06 -1.65
C ARG A 47 4.67 22.32 -0.40
N ALA A 48 3.68 23.20 -0.52
CA ALA A 48 2.75 23.53 0.57
C ALA A 48 1.67 22.45 0.80
N GLN A 49 1.42 21.61 -0.20
CA GLN A 49 0.43 20.55 -0.13
C GLN A 49 0.80 19.35 -1.00
N ARG A 50 0.33 18.17 -0.61
CA ARG A 50 0.52 16.93 -1.34
C ARG A 50 -0.78 16.15 -1.46
N GLU A 51 -1.10 15.72 -2.67
CA GLU A 51 -2.19 14.76 -2.86
C GLU A 51 -1.77 13.40 -2.32
N THR A 52 -2.65 12.78 -1.54
CA THR A 52 -2.49 11.42 -1.04
C THR A 52 -3.79 10.65 -1.15
N ARG A 53 -3.68 9.33 -1.23
CA ARG A 53 -4.81 8.42 -1.36
C ARG A 53 -4.83 7.45 -0.18
N VAL A 54 -6.03 7.11 0.28
CA VAL A 54 -6.26 5.96 1.14
C VAL A 54 -6.71 4.83 0.24
N LEU A 55 -5.94 3.75 0.24
CA LEU A 55 -6.21 2.55 -0.55
C LEU A 55 -6.54 1.39 0.38
N ARG A 56 -7.51 0.57 0.02
CA ARG A 56 -7.69 -0.77 0.60
C ARG A 56 -6.92 -1.76 -0.25
N LEU A 57 -6.08 -2.58 0.38
CA LEU A 57 -5.47 -3.73 -0.28
C LEU A 57 -6.52 -4.83 -0.46
N LEU A 58 -6.58 -5.38 -1.66
CA LEU A 58 -7.37 -6.56 -2.00
C LEU A 58 -6.44 -7.77 -2.03
N PRO A 59 -6.93 -8.97 -1.65
CA PRO A 59 -6.18 -10.19 -1.85
C PRO A 59 -5.92 -10.38 -3.35
N LEU A 60 -4.69 -10.73 -3.68
CA LEU A 60 -4.34 -11.24 -5.01
C LEU A 60 -3.99 -12.72 -4.85
N PRO A 61 -4.24 -13.55 -5.88
CA PRO A 61 -3.73 -14.91 -5.90
C PRO A 61 -2.21 -14.87 -5.72
N ALA A 62 -1.68 -15.80 -4.92
CA ALA A 62 -0.24 -15.89 -4.71
C ALA A 62 0.47 -16.03 -6.06
N SER A 63 1.52 -15.24 -6.28
CA SER A 63 2.38 -15.46 -7.43
C SER A 63 3.08 -16.81 -7.28
N PRO A 64 3.21 -17.61 -8.35
CA PRO A 64 3.77 -18.96 -8.27
C PRO A 64 5.24 -18.99 -7.77
N ASP A 65 5.94 -17.87 -7.80
CA ASP A 65 7.32 -17.71 -7.30
C ASP A 65 7.43 -17.41 -5.79
N GLU A 66 6.33 -17.20 -5.07
CA GLU A 66 6.36 -16.98 -3.62
C GLU A 66 6.32 -18.31 -2.85
N ASP A 67 7.40 -19.09 -2.94
CA ASP A 67 7.57 -20.28 -2.11
C ASP A 67 7.75 -19.88 -0.62
N PRO A 68 6.78 -20.21 0.26
CA PRO A 68 6.85 -19.87 1.69
C PRO A 68 7.98 -20.61 2.44
N THR A 69 8.62 -21.60 1.81
CA THR A 69 9.66 -22.44 2.42
C THR A 69 11.04 -21.76 2.48
N ARG A 70 11.26 -20.66 1.73
CA ARG A 70 12.58 -20.04 1.58
C ARG A 70 13.02 -19.12 2.74
N SER A 71 12.15 -18.84 3.71
CA SER A 71 12.41 -17.91 4.84
C SER A 71 12.48 -18.61 6.21
N ARG A 72 13.00 -19.84 6.26
CA ARG A 72 13.42 -20.52 7.50
C ARG A 72 14.87 -21.00 7.33
N ALA A 73 15.82 -20.08 7.49
CA ALA A 73 17.22 -20.37 7.70
C ALA A 73 17.75 -19.45 8.80
#